data_AF-F4L1U2-F1
#
_entry.id   AF-F4L1U2-F1
#
_cell.length_a   1.000
_cell.length_b   1.000
_cell.length_c   1.000
_cell.angle_alpha   90.00
_cell.angle_beta   90.00
_cell.angle_gamma   90.00
#
_symmetry.space_group_name_H-M   'P 1'
#
loop_
_entity.id
_entity.type
_entity.pdbx_description
1 polymer ?
#
loop_
_entity_poly.entity_id
_entity_poly.type
_entity_poly.pdbx_seq_one_letter_code
_entity_poly.pdbx_strand_id
1 'polypeptide(L)'
;MQTMKFTLLLLFFALFSSAKALAQSTATDSVSLALNDYIDAFYYGDTAKIHRSVDPAAYKYGYYRPRNSNSFEGSQMTFRGMIEYAAGVLRKGKNPNVEKFPRKTEVYEVLDKTACGKVTAWWGTDYILLAKLNGGWKITHVLWQSPAKQ
;
A
#
# COMPACT_ATOMS: atom_id res chain seq x y z
N MET A 1 17.49 16.75 47.17
CA MET A 1 17.72 15.46 46.46
C MET A 1 16.45 14.85 45.87
N GLN A 2 15.29 14.91 46.55
CA GLN A 2 14.02 14.35 46.07
C GLN A 2 13.43 15.10 44.86
N THR A 3 13.57 16.43 44.81
CA THR A 3 13.20 17.28 43.67
C THR A 3 14.00 16.96 42.40
N MET A 4 15.34 16.80 42.50
CA MET A 4 16.18 16.40 41.35
C MET A 4 15.81 15.01 40.80
N LYS A 5 15.40 14.06 41.66
CA LYS A 5 14.92 12.74 41.21
C LYS A 5 13.61 12.83 40.43
N PHE A 6 12.69 13.70 40.87
CA PHE A 6 11.42 13.96 40.16
C PHE A 6 11.65 14.63 38.80
N THR A 7 12.57 15.60 38.74
CA THR A 7 12.95 16.26 37.48
C THR A 7 13.61 15.31 36.50
N LEU A 8 14.51 14.43 36.95
CA LEU A 8 15.12 13.40 36.09
C LEU A 8 14.07 12.41 35.56
N LEU A 9 13.10 12.00 36.38
CA LEU A 9 12.04 11.07 35.99
C LEU A 9 11.12 11.67 34.91
N LEU A 10 10.77 12.96 35.05
CA LEU A 10 9.99 13.71 34.05
C LEU A 10 10.73 13.86 32.73
N LEU A 11 12.04 14.18 32.77
CA LEU A 11 12.89 14.25 31.58
C LEU A 11 13.00 12.88 30.87
N PHE A 12 13.12 11.80 31.64
CA PHE A 12 13.15 10.45 31.10
C PHE A 12 11.83 10.09 30.40
N PHE A 13 10.69 10.40 31.02
CA PHE A 13 9.38 10.14 30.43
C PHE A 13 9.14 10.94 29.12
N ALA A 14 9.59 12.20 29.08
CA ALA A 14 9.52 13.04 27.88
C ALA A 14 10.37 12.47 26.72
N LEU A 15 11.58 11.98 27.01
CA LEU A 15 12.45 11.36 26.00
C LEU A 15 11.86 10.06 25.43
N PHE A 16 11.25 9.22 26.27
CA PHE A 16 10.62 7.96 25.81
C PHE A 16 9.38 8.20 24.93
N SER A 17 8.61 9.25 25.21
CA SER A 17 7.42 9.59 24.42
C SER A 17 7.79 10.05 23.00
N SER A 18 8.84 10.86 22.86
CA SER A 18 9.33 11.34 21.56
C SER A 18 9.89 10.22 20.68
N ALA A 19 10.57 9.23 21.27
CA ALA A 19 11.11 8.08 20.53
C ALA A 19 10.00 7.21 19.91
N LYS A 20 8.90 6.98 20.65
CA LYS A 20 7.76 6.22 20.14
C LYS A 20 7.04 6.95 19.00
N ALA A 21 6.85 8.28 19.13
CA ALA A 21 6.24 9.08 18.08
C ALA A 21 7.04 9.03 16.77
N LEU A 22 8.37 9.14 16.84
CA LEU A 22 9.25 9.04 15.68
C LEU A 22 9.26 7.63 15.05
N ALA A 23 9.24 6.57 15.87
CA ALA A 23 9.14 5.20 15.37
C ALA A 23 7.81 4.98 14.63
N GLN A 24 6.70 5.50 15.14
CA GLN A 24 5.40 5.39 14.50
C GLN A 24 5.33 6.19 13.19
N SER A 25 5.89 7.40 13.15
CA SER A 25 5.93 8.19 11.90
C SER A 25 6.77 7.50 10.83
N THR A 26 7.96 6.99 11.17
CA THR A 26 8.82 6.26 10.21
C THR A 26 8.18 4.98 9.68
N ALA A 27 7.43 4.26 10.53
CA ALA A 27 6.65 3.10 10.11
C ALA A 27 5.53 3.50 9.13
N THR A 28 4.82 4.59 9.43
CA THR A 28 3.76 5.15 8.58
C THR A 28 4.30 5.58 7.22
N ASP A 29 5.45 6.26 7.19
CA ASP A 29 6.13 6.68 5.95
C ASP A 29 6.54 5.47 5.10
N SER A 30 7.01 4.40 5.74
CA SER A 30 7.41 3.17 5.04
C SER A 30 6.22 2.39 4.48
N VAL A 31 5.07 2.37 5.18
CA VAL A 31 3.82 1.82 4.65
C VAL A 31 3.31 2.68 3.49
N SER A 32 3.34 4.00 3.64
CA SER A 32 2.98 4.94 2.57
C SER A 32 3.83 4.72 1.32
N LEU A 33 5.13 4.50 1.48
CA LEU A 33 6.04 4.18 0.37
C LEU A 33 5.62 2.87 -0.33
N ALA A 34 5.32 1.81 0.41
CA ALA A 34 4.86 0.54 -0.18
C ALA A 34 3.55 0.72 -0.97
N LEU A 35 2.59 1.50 -0.46
CA LEU A 35 1.34 1.80 -1.17
C LEU A 35 1.58 2.63 -2.44
N ASN A 36 2.46 3.63 -2.38
CA ASN A 36 2.82 4.47 -3.53
C ASN A 36 3.56 3.65 -4.60
N ASP A 37 4.49 2.79 -4.18
CA ASP A 37 5.19 1.89 -5.09
C ASP A 37 4.21 0.96 -5.81
N TYR A 38 3.28 0.37 -5.06
CA TYR A 38 2.26 -0.50 -5.61
C TYR A 38 1.43 0.20 -6.69
N ILE A 39 0.82 1.35 -6.41
CA ILE A 39 -0.03 2.05 -7.38
C ILE A 39 0.77 2.52 -8.61
N ASP A 40 1.98 3.02 -8.39
CA ASP A 40 2.85 3.54 -9.46
C ASP A 40 3.39 2.44 -10.36
N ALA A 41 3.61 1.24 -9.82
CA ALA A 41 4.02 0.09 -10.62
C ALA A 41 3.02 -0.22 -11.74
N PHE A 42 1.72 -0.16 -11.44
CA PHE A 42 0.67 -0.41 -12.45
C PHE A 42 0.45 0.78 -13.38
N TYR A 43 0.64 2.01 -12.90
CA TYR A 43 0.49 3.20 -13.74
C TYR A 43 1.62 3.37 -14.75
N TYR A 44 2.85 3.10 -14.33
CA TYR A 44 4.05 3.41 -15.09
C TYR A 44 4.82 2.18 -15.57
N GLY A 45 4.35 0.98 -15.23
CA GLY A 45 4.92 -0.28 -15.70
C GLY A 45 6.25 -0.66 -15.02
N ASP A 46 6.47 -0.20 -13.80
CA ASP A 46 7.71 -0.42 -13.06
C ASP A 46 7.65 -1.71 -12.23
N THR A 47 8.26 -2.77 -12.75
CA THR A 47 8.30 -4.08 -12.08
C THR A 47 9.17 -4.07 -10.82
N ALA A 48 10.18 -3.19 -10.72
CA ALA A 48 11.00 -3.08 -9.52
C ALA A 48 10.18 -2.56 -8.33
N LYS A 49 9.19 -1.68 -8.59
CA LYS A 49 8.22 -1.25 -7.57
C LYS A 49 7.31 -2.38 -7.10
N ILE A 50 6.89 -3.32 -7.97
CA ILE A 50 6.17 -4.54 -7.53
C ILE A 50 7.06 -5.36 -6.60
N HIS A 51 8.30 -5.66 -7.01
CA HIS A 51 9.23 -6.43 -6.18
C HIS A 51 9.50 -5.77 -4.83
N ARG A 52 9.55 -4.44 -4.78
CA ARG A 52 9.79 -3.68 -3.55
C ARG A 52 8.58 -3.66 -2.62
N SER A 53 7.36 -3.56 -3.15
CA SER A 53 6.15 -3.36 -2.35
C SER A 53 5.31 -4.60 -2.09
N VAL A 54 5.41 -5.66 -2.91
CA VAL A 54 4.52 -6.83 -2.84
C VAL A 54 5.31 -8.08 -2.47
N ASP A 55 4.76 -8.90 -1.58
CA ASP A 55 5.30 -10.22 -1.28
C ASP A 55 5.02 -11.19 -2.46
N PRO A 56 5.99 -12.03 -2.89
CA PRO A 56 5.75 -13.00 -3.96
C PRO A 56 4.58 -13.98 -3.71
N ALA A 57 4.24 -14.24 -2.46
CA ALA A 57 3.11 -15.08 -2.06
C ALA A 57 1.81 -14.28 -1.81
N ALA A 58 1.78 -12.99 -2.17
CA ALA A 58 0.61 -12.15 -1.93
C ALA A 58 -0.65 -12.66 -2.66
N TYR A 59 -1.78 -12.53 -1.98
CA TYR A 59 -3.10 -12.89 -2.51
C TYR A 59 -3.88 -11.64 -2.91
N LYS A 60 -4.01 -11.39 -4.22
CA LYS A 60 -4.84 -10.32 -4.77
C LYS A 60 -6.06 -10.92 -5.48
N TYR A 61 -7.24 -10.60 -4.98
CA TYR A 61 -8.52 -11.00 -5.55
C TYR A 61 -9.46 -9.81 -5.59
N GLY A 62 -10.37 -9.78 -6.55
CA GLY A 62 -11.37 -8.73 -6.56
C GLY A 62 -12.45 -8.94 -7.57
N TYR A 63 -13.32 -7.94 -7.64
CA TYR A 63 -14.58 -8.00 -8.36
C TYR A 63 -14.64 -6.88 -9.39
N TYR A 64 -14.88 -7.24 -10.64
CA TYR A 64 -15.10 -6.28 -11.72
C TYR A 64 -16.45 -6.50 -12.38
N ARG A 65 -16.99 -5.44 -12.98
CA ARG A 65 -18.16 -5.57 -13.86
C ARG A 65 -17.72 -5.60 -15.32
N PRO A 66 -17.94 -6.70 -16.06
CA PRO A 66 -17.75 -6.71 -17.50
C PRO A 66 -18.63 -5.67 -18.19
N ARG A 67 -18.19 -5.19 -19.36
CA ARG A 67 -18.92 -4.18 -20.15
C ARG A 67 -20.37 -4.57 -20.45
N ASN A 68 -20.62 -5.86 -20.65
CA ASN A 68 -21.91 -6.39 -21.08
C ASN A 68 -22.70 -7.08 -19.94
N SER A 69 -22.32 -6.85 -18.68
CA SER A 69 -22.97 -7.47 -17.52
C SER A 69 -23.32 -6.44 -16.44
N ASN A 70 -24.38 -6.72 -15.68
CA ASN A 70 -24.73 -5.98 -14.46
C ASN A 70 -24.21 -6.68 -13.19
N SER A 71 -23.78 -7.93 -13.31
CA SER A 71 -23.24 -8.72 -12.21
C SER A 71 -21.74 -8.50 -12.08
N PHE A 72 -21.24 -8.65 -10.85
CA PHE A 72 -19.81 -8.71 -10.61
C PHE A 72 -19.26 -10.09 -10.98
N GLU A 73 -18.06 -10.10 -11.55
CA GLU A 73 -17.23 -11.28 -11.74
C GLU A 73 -15.98 -11.16 -10.90
N GLY A 74 -15.58 -12.29 -10.29
CA GLY A 74 -14.39 -12.37 -9.45
C GLY A 74 -13.17 -12.80 -10.25
N SER A 75 -12.02 -12.18 -10.00
CA SER A 75 -10.74 -12.57 -10.61
C SER A 75 -9.57 -12.41 -9.65
N GLN A 76 -8.68 -13.40 -9.70
CA GLN A 76 -7.41 -13.39 -8.97
C GLN A 76 -6.29 -12.86 -9.86
N MET A 77 -5.46 -11.97 -9.32
CA MET A 77 -4.21 -11.55 -9.95
C MET A 77 -3.03 -12.07 -9.13
N THR A 78 -2.26 -13.01 -9.69
CA THR A 78 -1.06 -13.54 -9.04
C THR A 78 0.08 -12.53 -9.07
N PHE A 79 1.12 -12.72 -8.23
CA PHE A 79 2.34 -11.92 -8.30
C PHE A 79 2.96 -11.90 -9.70
N ARG A 80 3.06 -13.06 -10.36
CA ARG A 80 3.49 -13.13 -11.76
C ARG A 80 2.58 -12.31 -12.67
N GLY A 81 1.26 -12.39 -12.51
CA GLY A 81 0.31 -11.56 -13.25
C GLY A 81 0.51 -10.07 -13.05
N MET A 82 0.86 -9.62 -11.83
CA MET A 82 1.21 -8.22 -11.55
C MET A 82 2.46 -7.78 -12.32
N ILE A 83 3.50 -8.62 -12.33
CA ILE A 83 4.74 -8.36 -13.09
C ILE A 83 4.46 -8.30 -14.60
N GLU A 84 3.73 -9.27 -15.14
CA GLU A 84 3.36 -9.33 -16.55
C GLU A 84 2.55 -8.10 -16.97
N TYR A 85 1.61 -7.67 -16.13
CA TYR A 85 0.82 -6.47 -16.36
C TYR A 85 1.70 -5.22 -16.41
N ALA A 86 2.54 -4.99 -15.38
CA ALA A 86 3.41 -3.83 -15.31
C ALA A 86 4.38 -3.79 -16.51
N ALA A 87 5.00 -4.93 -16.83
CA ALA A 87 5.84 -5.05 -18.02
C ALA A 87 5.06 -4.76 -19.32
N GLY A 88 3.78 -5.13 -19.39
CA GLY A 88 2.89 -4.80 -20.50
C GLY A 88 2.64 -3.30 -20.64
N VAL A 89 2.44 -2.59 -19.53
CA VAL A 89 2.31 -1.13 -19.51
C VAL A 89 3.60 -0.47 -19.99
N LEU A 90 4.76 -0.92 -19.51
CA LEU A 90 6.05 -0.38 -19.95
C LEU A 90 6.25 -0.53 -21.47
N ARG A 91 5.91 -1.70 -22.04
CA ARG A 91 6.02 -1.94 -23.49
C ARG A 91 5.06 -1.09 -24.32
N LYS A 92 3.83 -0.90 -23.84
CA LYS A 92 2.81 -0.09 -24.54
C LYS A 92 3.03 1.42 -24.39
N GLY A 93 3.80 1.83 -23.38
CA GLY A 93 3.87 3.20 -22.92
C GLY A 93 2.77 3.53 -21.91
N LYS A 94 3.04 4.51 -21.03
CA LYS A 94 2.06 4.97 -20.03
C LYS A 94 0.78 5.45 -20.72
N ASN A 95 -0.36 5.28 -20.06
CA ASN A 95 -1.62 5.80 -20.60
C ASN A 95 -1.52 7.33 -20.78
N PRO A 96 -1.85 7.89 -21.97
CA PRO A 96 -1.79 9.33 -22.21
C PRO A 96 -2.66 10.17 -21.24
N ASN A 97 -3.71 9.57 -20.69
CA ASN A 97 -4.60 10.21 -19.72
C ASN A 97 -4.24 9.89 -18.26
N VAL A 98 -3.04 9.36 -17.97
CA VAL A 98 -2.64 8.97 -16.61
C VAL A 98 -2.83 10.08 -15.57
N GLU A 99 -2.58 11.33 -15.96
CA GLU A 99 -2.73 12.51 -15.08
C GLU A 99 -4.19 12.82 -14.73
N LYS A 100 -5.16 12.31 -15.51
CA LYS A 100 -6.60 12.48 -15.25
C LYS A 100 -7.17 11.37 -14.37
N PHE A 101 -6.42 10.30 -14.18
CA PHE A 101 -6.88 9.16 -13.40
C PHE A 101 -6.71 9.42 -11.90
N PRO A 102 -7.60 8.89 -11.06
CA PRO A 102 -7.41 8.98 -9.62
C PRO A 102 -6.10 8.29 -9.24
N ARG A 103 -5.24 8.96 -8.48
CA ARG A 103 -4.01 8.37 -7.90
C ARG A 103 -3.96 8.74 -6.43
N LYS A 104 -4.58 7.91 -5.58
CA LYS A 104 -4.67 8.17 -4.14
C LYS A 104 -4.21 6.96 -3.33
N THR A 105 -3.38 7.20 -2.33
CA THR A 105 -3.00 6.23 -1.30
C THR A 105 -3.43 6.78 0.07
N GLU A 106 -3.94 5.90 0.92
CA GLU A 106 -4.36 6.25 2.28
C GLU A 106 -3.84 5.17 3.23
N VAL A 107 -3.07 5.56 4.25
CA VAL A 107 -2.67 4.67 5.34
C VAL A 107 -3.71 4.77 6.46
N TYR A 108 -4.16 3.63 6.99
CA TYR A 108 -5.18 3.60 8.04
C TYR A 108 -4.59 3.22 9.39
N GLU A 109 -4.17 1.97 9.56
CA GLU A 109 -3.58 1.48 10.80
C GLU A 109 -2.19 0.90 10.54
N VAL A 110 -1.27 1.16 11.46
CA VAL A 110 0.08 0.60 11.46
C VAL A 110 0.37 0.08 12.86
N LEU A 111 0.49 -1.24 12.97
CA LEU A 111 0.93 -1.96 14.17
C LEU A 111 2.39 -2.42 13.99
N ASP A 112 2.95 -3.12 14.97
CA ASP A 112 4.36 -3.54 14.94
C ASP A 112 4.68 -4.48 13.75
N LYS A 113 3.73 -5.35 13.38
CA LYS A 113 3.92 -6.41 12.37
C LYS A 113 2.99 -6.28 11.17
N THR A 114 1.86 -5.60 11.32
CA THR A 114 0.80 -5.50 10.30
C THR A 114 0.40 -4.05 10.08
N ALA A 115 -0.06 -3.75 8.87
CA ALA A 115 -0.64 -2.46 8.54
C ALA A 115 -1.78 -2.63 7.53
N CYS A 116 -2.65 -1.63 7.42
CA CYS A 116 -3.67 -1.59 6.39
C CYS A 116 -3.77 -0.21 5.75
N GLY A 117 -4.21 -0.20 4.50
CA GLY A 117 -4.41 1.01 3.73
C GLY A 117 -5.33 0.80 2.55
N LYS A 118 -5.54 1.86 1.79
CA LYS A 118 -6.38 1.88 0.60
C LYS A 118 -5.66 2.55 -0.56
N VAL A 119 -5.84 1.99 -1.74
CA VAL A 119 -5.44 2.60 -3.01
C VAL A 119 -6.70 2.88 -3.83
N THR A 120 -6.77 4.08 -4.39
CA THR A 120 -7.79 4.44 -5.40
C THR A 120 -7.08 4.78 -6.71
N ALA A 121 -7.42 4.03 -7.74
CA ALA A 121 -6.84 4.08 -9.06
C ALA A 121 -7.91 4.02 -10.16
N TRP A 122 -7.52 4.18 -11.43
CA TRP A 122 -8.46 4.12 -12.55
C TRP A 122 -9.20 2.78 -12.65
N TRP A 123 -8.58 1.70 -12.19
CA TRP A 123 -9.19 0.37 -12.14
C TRP A 123 -10.15 0.18 -10.96
N GLY A 124 -10.21 1.13 -10.02
CA GLY A 124 -11.11 1.08 -8.87
C GLY A 124 -10.42 1.27 -7.53
N THR A 125 -10.89 0.53 -6.53
CA THR A 125 -10.42 0.63 -5.15
C THR A 125 -9.84 -0.69 -4.69
N ASP A 126 -8.67 -0.62 -4.06
CA ASP A 126 -7.95 -1.73 -3.46
C ASP A 126 -7.88 -1.49 -1.95
N TYR A 127 -8.40 -2.43 -1.16
CA TYR A 127 -8.13 -2.53 0.28
C TYR A 127 -6.95 -3.45 0.48
N ILE A 128 -5.92 -2.95 1.17
CA ILE A 128 -4.59 -3.53 1.19
C ILE A 128 -4.20 -3.85 2.63
N LEU A 129 -3.73 -5.08 2.86
CA LEU A 129 -3.08 -5.50 4.10
C LEU A 129 -1.59 -5.77 3.86
N LEU A 130 -0.75 -5.25 4.75
CA LEU A 130 0.70 -5.35 4.69
C LEU A 130 1.23 -6.07 5.94
N ALA A 131 2.36 -6.75 5.77
CA ALA A 131 3.15 -7.31 6.85
C ALA A 131 4.59 -6.80 6.78
N LYS A 132 5.23 -6.63 7.93
CA LYS A 132 6.66 -6.30 8.01
C LYS A 132 7.50 -7.58 7.83
N LEU A 133 8.08 -7.78 6.65
CA LEU A 133 8.83 -8.96 6.25
C LEU A 133 10.28 -8.59 5.92
N ASN A 134 11.25 -9.34 6.45
CA ASN A 134 12.69 -9.12 6.20
C ASN A 134 13.15 -7.65 6.37
N GLY A 135 12.58 -6.95 7.36
CA GLY A 135 12.88 -5.55 7.65
C GLY A 135 12.09 -4.50 6.86
N GLY A 136 11.27 -4.89 5.87
CA GLY A 136 10.47 -3.97 5.06
C GLY A 136 8.97 -4.27 5.08
N TRP A 137 8.14 -3.27 4.77
CA TRP A 137 6.70 -3.47 4.63
C TRP A 137 6.37 -4.05 3.25
N LYS A 138 5.66 -5.17 3.23
CA LYS A 138 5.21 -5.87 2.02
C LYS A 138 3.71 -6.06 2.04
N ILE A 139 3.07 -5.80 0.91
CA ILE A 139 1.67 -6.15 0.65
C ILE A 139 1.56 -7.66 0.59
N THR A 140 0.67 -8.23 1.41
CA THR A 140 0.39 -9.66 1.44
C THR A 140 -1.02 -9.97 0.95
N HIS A 141 -1.97 -9.05 1.11
CA HIS A 141 -3.34 -9.23 0.66
C HIS A 141 -3.89 -7.96 0.01
N VAL A 142 -4.65 -8.15 -1.05
CA VAL A 142 -5.40 -7.09 -1.73
C VAL A 142 -6.80 -7.60 -2.06
N LEU A 143 -7.82 -6.90 -1.56
CA LEU A 143 -9.20 -7.05 -2.01
C LEU A 143 -9.56 -5.83 -2.86
N TRP A 144 -9.89 -6.02 -4.13
CA TRP A 144 -10.18 -4.90 -5.02
C TRP A 144 -11.59 -4.96 -5.64
N GLN A 145 -12.09 -3.80 -6.04
CA GLN A 145 -13.35 -3.68 -6.79
C GLN A 145 -13.26 -2.60 -7.86
N SER A 146 -13.79 -2.87 -9.06
CA SER A 146 -13.93 -1.86 -10.11
C SER A 146 -14.85 -0.70 -9.68
N PRO A 147 -14.73 0.49 -10.30
CA PRO A 147 -15.63 1.60 -10.02
C PRO A 147 -17.12 1.24 -10.20
N ALA A 148 -17.99 1.99 -9.53
CA ALA A 148 -19.42 1.93 -9.82
C ALA A 148 -19.70 2.34 -11.28
N LYS A 149 -20.80 1.84 -11.86
CA LYS A 149 -21.29 2.41 -13.13
C LYS A 149 -21.60 3.89 -12.87
N GLN A 150 -21.00 4.76 -13.68
CA GLN A 150 -21.42 6.15 -13.80
C GLN A 150 -22.68 6.21 -14.67
#